data_AF-A0A3P6DJN4-F1
#
_entry.id   AF-A0A3P6DJN4-F1
#
_cell.length_a   1.000
_cell.length_b   1.000
_cell.length_c   1.000
_cell.angle_alpha   90.00
_cell.angle_beta   90.00
_cell.angle_gamma   90.00
#
_symmetry.space_group_name_H-M   'P 1'
#
loop_
_entity.id
_entity.type
_entity.pdbx_description
1 polymer ?
#
loop_
_entity_poly.entity_id
_entity_poly.type
_entity_poly.pdbx_seq_one_letter_code
_entity_poly.pdbx_strand_id
1 'polypeptide(L)'
;MSTWRPSVSTEEIFQKNLAPIKGNTIIDIGTSLLNLAGGSYFELKSHTDSKLDEYLYNFSDGRLVSYNGTIQCKLPSVALTFYKRASLVLDPTSLFHHQSGDEYFYLDVVMSP
;
A
#
# COMPACT_ATOMS: atom_id res chain seq x y z
N MET A 1 -20.84 10.40 44.46
CA MET A 1 -20.78 10.38 42.99
C MET A 1 -19.39 10.87 42.59
N SER A 2 -18.52 9.98 42.11
CA SER A 2 -17.15 10.30 41.71
C SER A 2 -17.10 10.37 40.19
N THR A 3 -16.84 11.54 39.63
CA THR A 3 -16.62 11.71 38.19
C THR A 3 -15.18 11.33 37.86
N TRP A 4 -15.00 10.15 37.27
CA TRP A 4 -13.73 9.76 36.66
C TRP A 4 -13.40 10.75 35.53
N ARG A 5 -12.26 11.43 35.62
CA ARG A 5 -11.61 12.08 34.47
C ARG A 5 -10.32 11.31 34.19
N PRO A 6 -10.07 10.82 32.96
CA PRO A 6 -8.74 10.37 32.60
C PRO A 6 -7.85 11.61 32.54
N SER A 7 -6.84 11.69 33.40
CA SER A 7 -5.87 12.78 33.48
C SER A 7 -4.65 12.57 32.57
N VAL A 8 -4.80 11.82 31.48
CA VAL A 8 -3.69 11.52 30.58
C VAL A 8 -4.14 11.95 29.19
N SER A 9 -3.48 12.98 28.64
CA SER A 9 -3.69 13.34 27.25
C SER A 9 -3.23 12.17 26.39
N THR A 10 -3.95 11.87 25.33
CA THR A 10 -3.65 10.76 24.41
C THR A 10 -2.24 10.86 23.83
N GLU A 11 -1.64 12.05 23.84
CA GLU A 11 -0.27 12.36 23.42
C GLU A 11 0.82 11.81 24.37
N GLU A 12 0.57 11.73 25.69
CA GLU A 12 1.57 11.26 26.66
C GLU A 12 1.84 9.75 26.58
N ILE A 13 0.89 8.96 26.07
CA ILE A 13 1.03 7.49 25.96
C ILE A 13 2.03 7.13 24.84
N PHE A 14 2.21 7.99 23.82
CA PHE A 14 3.05 7.67 22.67
C PHE A 14 4.55 7.91 22.86
N GLN A 15 4.96 8.69 23.86
CA GLN A 15 6.36 9.13 23.92
C GLN A 15 7.30 8.32 24.82
N LYS A 16 6.80 7.48 25.73
CA LYS A 16 7.66 7.12 26.88
C LYS A 16 8.43 5.80 26.84
N ASN A 17 8.25 4.86 25.91
CA ASN A 17 9.02 3.59 25.95
C ASN A 17 9.13 2.81 24.63
N LEU A 18 9.16 3.49 23.48
CA LEU A 18 9.56 2.83 22.25
C LEU A 18 10.99 3.27 21.95
N ALA A 19 11.96 2.40 22.27
CA ALA A 19 13.26 2.47 21.59
C ALA A 19 12.97 2.64 20.10
N PRO A 20 13.63 3.56 19.37
CA PRO A 20 13.30 3.79 17.97
C PRO A 20 13.48 2.49 17.20
N ILE A 21 12.36 1.83 16.90
CA ILE A 21 12.34 0.77 15.90
C ILE A 21 12.67 1.52 14.62
N LYS A 22 13.86 1.28 14.06
CA LYS A 22 14.19 1.73 12.70
C LYS A 22 13.20 1.07 11.74
N GLY A 23 12.04 1.69 11.57
CA GLY A 23 11.06 1.34 10.57
C GLY A 23 11.24 2.27 9.38
N ASN A 24 11.41 1.70 8.19
CA ASN A 24 11.43 2.46 6.94
C ASN A 24 10.01 2.56 6.32
N THR A 25 8.98 2.23 7.09
CA THR A 25 7.57 2.27 6.68
C THR A 25 6.85 3.35 7.46
N ILE A 26 6.20 4.27 6.74
CA ILE A 26 5.42 5.37 7.29
C ILE A 26 3.95 5.06 7.06
N ILE A 27 3.11 5.22 8.09
CA ILE A 27 1.65 5.20 7.96
C ILE A 27 1.20 6.64 7.76
N ASP A 28 0.65 6.93 6.59
CA ASP A 28 0.19 8.26 6.21
C ASP A 28 -1.28 8.20 5.79
N ILE A 29 -2.10 9.08 6.37
CA ILE A 29 -3.54 9.20 6.07
C ILE A 29 -3.84 10.32 5.05
N GLY A 30 -2.82 11.09 4.67
CA GLY A 30 -2.92 12.18 3.70
C GLY A 30 -2.76 11.75 2.23
N THR A 31 -2.46 10.48 1.98
CA THR A 31 -2.30 9.89 0.64
C THR A 31 -3.26 8.73 0.44
N SER A 32 -3.76 8.57 -0.78
CA SER A 32 -4.53 7.39 -1.21
C SER A 32 -3.66 6.33 -1.90
N LEU A 33 -2.38 6.63 -2.13
CA LEU A 33 -1.44 5.78 -2.87
C LEU A 33 -0.33 5.24 -1.98
N LEU A 34 0.14 4.03 -2.30
CA LEU A 34 1.32 3.45 -1.67
C LEU A 34 2.59 4.05 -2.30
N ASN A 35 3.33 4.81 -1.50
CA ASN A 35 4.61 5.40 -1.90
C ASN A 35 5.77 4.43 -1.57
N LEU A 36 6.55 4.03 -2.57
CA LEU A 36 7.71 3.15 -2.39
C LEU A 36 8.99 3.81 -2.89
N ALA A 37 10.11 3.55 -2.19
CA ALA A 37 11.44 3.88 -2.71
C ALA A 37 11.73 3.10 -4.00
N GLY A 38 12.54 3.67 -4.90
CA GLY A 38 12.78 3.13 -6.25
C GLY A 38 13.06 1.63 -6.32
N GLY A 39 13.99 1.11 -5.51
CA GLY A 39 14.30 -0.34 -5.49
C GLY A 39 13.07 -1.19 -5.17
N SER A 40 12.35 -0.86 -4.09
CA SER A 40 11.14 -1.58 -3.68
C SER A 40 9.99 -1.43 -4.68
N TYR A 41 9.86 -0.26 -5.32
CA TYR A 41 8.90 -0.04 -6.38
C TYR A 41 9.13 -0.98 -7.57
N PHE A 42 10.36 -1.06 -8.07
CA PHE A 42 10.69 -1.91 -9.23
C PHE A 42 10.51 -3.39 -8.92
N GLU A 43 10.86 -3.85 -7.72
CA GLU A 43 10.63 -5.23 -7.29
C GLU A 43 9.13 -5.57 -7.26
N LEU A 44 8.31 -4.71 -6.64
CA LEU A 44 6.87 -4.93 -6.56
C LEU A 44 6.21 -4.88 -7.94
N LYS A 45 6.59 -3.91 -8.78
CA LYS A 45 6.07 -3.79 -10.15
C LYS A 45 6.44 -5.02 -10.97
N SER A 46 7.71 -5.43 -10.98
CA SER A 46 8.15 -6.60 -11.75
C SER A 46 7.45 -7.89 -11.30
N HIS A 47 7.26 -8.08 -9.99
CA HIS A 47 6.52 -9.23 -9.49
C HIS A 47 5.04 -9.18 -9.92
N THR A 48 4.42 -8.01 -9.81
CA THR A 48 3.04 -7.77 -10.25
C THR A 48 2.88 -8.08 -11.74
N ASP A 49 3.75 -7.53 -12.58
CA ASP A 49 3.75 -7.77 -14.03
C ASP A 49 3.88 -9.26 -14.36
N SER A 50 4.71 -10.01 -13.62
CA SER A 50 4.87 -11.46 -13.83
C SER A 50 3.68 -12.31 -13.35
N LYS A 51 2.85 -11.77 -12.46
CA LYS A 51 1.68 -12.46 -11.90
C LYS A 51 0.41 -12.17 -12.67
N LEU A 52 0.32 -10.97 -13.22
CA LEU A 52 -0.68 -10.61 -14.20
C LEU A 52 -0.36 -11.37 -15.50
N ASP A 53 -1.42 -11.83 -16.16
CA ASP A 53 -1.32 -12.70 -17.34
C ASP A 53 -0.34 -12.11 -18.37
N GLU A 54 0.51 -12.95 -18.97
CA GLU A 54 1.57 -12.53 -19.90
C GLU A 54 1.03 -11.79 -21.13
N TYR A 55 -0.28 -11.91 -21.38
CA TYR A 55 -1.00 -11.24 -22.46
C TYR A 55 -1.54 -9.85 -22.10
N LEU A 56 -1.47 -9.43 -20.83
CA LEU A 56 -1.86 -8.08 -20.45
C LEU A 56 -0.75 -7.09 -20.82
N TYR A 57 -1.10 -6.14 -21.66
CA TYR A 57 -0.29 -4.99 -22.00
C TYR A 57 -0.38 -3.96 -20.88
N ASN A 58 0.77 -3.43 -20.45
CA ASN A 58 0.83 -2.31 -19.52
C ASN A 58 1.53 -1.09 -20.12
N PHE A 59 1.13 0.10 -19.66
CA PHE A 59 1.74 1.38 -19.99
C PHE A 59 1.68 2.33 -18.79
N SER A 60 2.50 3.37 -18.82
CA SER A 60 2.47 4.40 -17.79
C SER A 60 1.37 5.42 -18.08
N ASP A 61 0.50 5.69 -17.11
CA ASP A 61 -0.48 6.77 -17.14
C ASP A 61 -0.14 7.78 -16.03
N GLY A 62 0.52 8.87 -16.41
CA GLY A 62 1.09 9.83 -15.48
C GLY A 62 2.12 9.18 -14.55
N ARG A 63 1.77 9.02 -13.26
CA ARG A 63 2.62 8.37 -12.25
C ARG A 63 2.25 6.92 -11.98
N LEU A 64 1.13 6.43 -12.52
CA LEU A 64 0.60 5.10 -12.29
C LEU A 64 0.93 4.17 -13.46
N VAL A 65 0.80 2.88 -13.19
CA VAL A 65 0.90 1.83 -14.21
C VAL A 65 -0.52 1.37 -14.51
N SER A 66 -0.89 1.38 -15.78
CA SER A 66 -2.19 0.93 -16.29
C SER A 66 -2.02 -0.40 -17.03
N TYR A 67 -2.99 -1.30 -16.87
CA TYR A 67 -3.07 -2.61 -17.50
C TYR A 67 -4.38 -2.70 -18.26
N ASN A 68 -4.34 -3.19 -19.51
CA ASN A 68 -5.58 -3.48 -20.24
C ASN A 68 -6.31 -4.67 -19.59
N GLY A 69 -7.64 -4.65 -19.64
CA GLY A 69 -8.50 -5.66 -19.06
C GLY A 69 -9.35 -5.15 -17.90
N THR A 70 -9.97 -6.09 -17.18
CA THR A 70 -10.85 -5.79 -16.05
C THR A 70 -10.26 -6.39 -14.77
N ILE A 71 -10.59 -5.81 -13.61
CA ILE A 71 -10.19 -6.31 -12.28
C ILE A 71 -10.66 -7.75 -11.98
N GLN A 72 -11.49 -8.34 -12.85
CA GLN A 72 -11.88 -9.76 -12.75
C GLN A 72 -10.71 -10.73 -12.97
N CYS A 73 -9.57 -10.26 -13.48
CA CYS A 73 -8.32 -11.00 -13.48
C CYS A 73 -7.86 -11.33 -12.05
N LYS A 74 -7.17 -12.46 -11.85
CA LYS A 74 -6.68 -12.87 -10.53
C LYS A 74 -5.51 -11.96 -10.10
N LEU A 75 -5.83 -10.87 -9.42
CA LEU A 75 -4.86 -9.88 -8.95
C LEU A 75 -3.97 -10.45 -7.82
N PRO A 76 -2.68 -10.06 -7.75
CA PRO A 76 -1.80 -10.50 -6.67
C PRO A 76 -2.15 -9.80 -5.35
N SER A 77 -2.15 -10.55 -4.25
CA SER A 77 -2.17 -9.98 -2.89
C SER A 77 -0.75 -9.67 -2.43
N VAL A 78 -0.58 -8.59 -1.66
CA VAL A 78 0.72 -8.18 -1.10
C VAL A 78 0.65 -8.26 0.42
N ALA A 79 1.69 -8.81 1.05
CA ALA A 79 1.82 -8.86 2.50
C ALA A 79 3.00 -8.02 2.98
N LEU A 80 2.72 -7.03 3.82
CA LEU A 80 3.74 -6.29 4.56
C LEU A 80 4.05 -7.06 5.84
N THR A 81 5.26 -7.58 5.97
CA THR A 81 5.69 -8.34 7.16
C THR A 81 6.57 -7.46 8.04
N PHE A 82 6.09 -7.22 9.25
CA PHE A 82 6.74 -6.40 10.27
C PHE A 82 7.63 -7.24 11.19
N TYR A 83 8.41 -6.55 12.02
CA TYR A 83 9.24 -7.15 13.05
C TYR A 83 8.41 -8.10 13.94
N LYS A 84 8.98 -9.25 14.30
CA LYS A 84 8.31 -10.37 15.00
C LYS A 84 7.18 -11.07 14.19
N ARG A 85 7.21 -10.99 12.86
CA ARG A 85 6.32 -11.75 11.95
C ARG A 85 4.83 -11.36 12.05
N ALA A 86 4.52 -10.18 12.57
CA ALA A 86 3.20 -9.61 12.35
C ALA A 86 3.08 -9.26 10.86
N SER A 87 1.98 -9.61 10.21
CA SER A 87 1.79 -9.31 8.78
C SER A 87 0.48 -8.57 8.57
N LEU A 88 0.53 -7.54 7.73
CA LEU A 88 -0.63 -6.89 7.15
C LEU A 88 -0.77 -7.37 5.71
N VAL A 89 -1.87 -8.04 5.41
CA VAL A 89 -2.21 -8.44 4.05
C VAL A 89 -3.04 -7.32 3.43
N LEU A 90 -2.56 -6.78 2.32
CA LEU A 90 -3.29 -5.81 1.51
C LEU A 90 -4.18 -6.60 0.54
N ASP A 91 -5.48 -6.33 0.62
CA ASP A 91 -6.44 -6.84 -0.36
C ASP A 91 -6.08 -6.28 -1.75
N PRO A 92 -6.26 -7.03 -2.84
CA PRO A 92 -5.98 -6.51 -4.17
C PRO A 92 -6.70 -5.19 -4.48
N THR A 93 -7.92 -4.98 -3.99
CA THR A 93 -8.65 -3.71 -4.18
C THR A 93 -8.01 -2.52 -3.46
N SER A 94 -7.06 -2.75 -2.54
CA SER A 94 -6.26 -1.70 -1.90
C SER A 94 -5.04 -1.28 -2.72
N LEU A 95 -4.67 -2.06 -3.75
CA LEU A 95 -3.53 -1.80 -4.62
C LEU A 95 -3.93 -1.60 -6.07
N PHE A 96 -5.15 -1.97 -6.45
CA PHE A 96 -5.65 -1.82 -7.80
C PHE A 96 -7.00 -1.12 -7.78
N HIS A 97 -7.16 -0.14 -8.66
CA HIS A 97 -8.45 0.47 -8.94
C HIS A 97 -8.82 0.35 -10.41
N HIS A 98 -10.12 0.35 -10.66
CA HIS A 98 -10.71 0.36 -11.98
C HIS A 98 -11.66 1.55 -12.05
N GLN A 99 -11.55 2.36 -13.10
CA GLN A 99 -12.51 3.41 -13.35
C GLN A 99 -13.67 2.81 -14.15
N SER A 100 -14.88 2.96 -13.63
CA SER A 100 -16.07 2.36 -14.24
C SER A 100 -16.26 2.87 -15.67
N GLY A 101 -16.35 1.95 -16.63
CA GLY A 101 -16.45 2.26 -18.06
C GLY A 101 -15.14 2.14 -18.83
N ASP A 102 -14.00 1.97 -18.13
CA ASP A 102 -12.71 1.81 -18.77
C ASP A 102 -12.36 0.35 -19.06
N GLU A 103 -11.61 0.13 -20.14
CA GLU A 103 -11.03 -1.17 -20.49
C GLU A 103 -9.68 -1.41 -19.79
N TYR A 104 -9.39 -0.63 -18.73
CA TYR A 104 -8.12 -0.60 -18.04
C TYR A 104 -8.28 -0.56 -16.53
N PHE A 105 -7.32 -1.12 -15.81
CA PHE A 105 -7.17 -0.98 -14.36
C PHE A 105 -5.75 -0.54 -14.02
N TYR A 106 -5.60 0.06 -12.84
CA TYR A 106 -4.39 0.78 -12.44
C TYR A 106 -3.79 0.16 -11.19
N LEU A 107 -2.47 0.21 -11.07
CA LEU A 107 -1.74 -0.11 -9.85
C LEU A 107 -1.50 1.18 -9.02
N ASP A 108 -2.10 1.26 -7.83
CA ASP A 108 -2.05 2.39 -6.88
C ASP A 108 -0.75 2.45 -6.07
N VAL A 109 0.37 2.26 -6.77
CA VAL A 109 1.71 2.31 -6.21
C VAL A 109 2.53 3.28 -7.02
N VAL A 110 3.17 4.22 -6.35
CA VAL A 110 4.02 5.22 -6.99
C VAL A 110 5.44 5.16 -6.43
N MET A 111 6.39 5.45 -7.29
CA MET A 111 7.78 5.62 -6.89
C MET A 111 7.96 6.98 -6.22
N SER A 112 8.47 6.98 -4.99
CA SER A 112 8.91 8.19 -4.30
C SER A 112 10.15 8.74 -5.00
N PRO A 113 10.21 10.06 -5.29
CA PRO A 113 11.37 10.71 -5.89
C PRO A 113 12.61 10.68 -4.99
#